data_AF-A0A376EWB5-F1
#
_entry.id   AF-A0A376EWB5-F1
#
_cell.length_a   1.000
_cell.length_b   1.000
_cell.length_c   1.000
_cell.angle_alpha   90.00
_cell.angle_beta   90.00
_cell.angle_gamma   90.00
#
_symmetry.space_group_name_H-M   'P 1'
#
loop_
_entity.id
_entity.type
_entity.pdbx_description
1 polymer ?
#
loop_
_entity_poly.entity_id
_entity_poly.type
_entity_poly.pdbx_seq_one_letter_code
_entity_poly.pdbx_strand_id
1 'polypeptide(L)'
;MYLVAGLGDPSRVGVHTKYPKEIVDVVLEGGGRAALRIPGTGTGKLLLQGTDNNGNPLTIATLEWTSANGGSAVGTLKINMNNDAACIELSTAGMVALKNVKTLGEISGAPAGTIYKDASNFLKIV
;
A
#
# COMPACT_ATOMS: atom_id res chain seq x y z
N MET A 1 -29.34 23.47 18.85
CA MET A 1 -27.93 23.33 18.43
C MET A 1 -27.29 22.32 19.36
N TYR A 2 -27.06 21.08 18.90
CA TYR A 2 -26.43 20.05 19.72
C TYR A 2 -24.94 19.98 19.34
N LEU A 3 -24.09 20.21 20.33
CA LEU A 3 -22.65 19.96 20.25
C LEU A 3 -22.44 18.45 20.23
N VAL A 4 -21.94 17.91 19.12
CA VAL A 4 -21.38 16.55 19.08
C VAL A 4 -20.01 16.64 19.74
N ALA A 5 -19.87 16.03 20.92
CA ALA A 5 -18.61 15.93 21.64
C ALA A 5 -17.64 15.04 20.86
N GLY A 6 -16.44 15.56 20.60
CA GLY A 6 -15.21 14.79 20.36
C GLY A 6 -15.27 13.71 19.29
N LEU A 7 -15.35 14.09 18.02
CA LEU A 7 -14.76 13.24 16.98
C LEU A 7 -13.24 13.33 17.20
N GLY A 8 -12.63 12.30 17.78
CA GLY A 8 -11.18 12.16 17.76
C GLY A 8 -10.69 12.22 16.31
N ASP A 9 -9.42 12.59 16.12
CA ASP A 9 -8.85 12.71 14.78
C ASP A 9 -9.17 11.46 13.95
N PRO A 10 -9.73 11.62 12.74
CA PRO A 10 -10.10 10.48 11.93
C PRO A 10 -8.86 9.63 11.65
N SER A 11 -8.91 8.33 11.97
CA SER A 11 -7.80 7.40 11.76
C SER A 11 -7.48 7.13 10.29
N ARG A 12 -8.33 7.63 9.38
CA ARG A 12 -8.21 7.54 7.91
C ARG A 12 -9.09 8.58 7.24
N VAL A 13 -8.64 9.06 6.09
CA VAL A 13 -9.43 9.87 5.14
C VAL A 13 -9.40 9.15 3.79
N GLY A 14 -10.52 9.11 3.10
CA GLY A 14 -10.63 8.47 1.79
C GLY A 14 -11.82 9.00 1.02
N VAL A 15 -11.77 8.85 -0.30
CA VAL A 15 -12.93 9.08 -1.16
C VAL A 15 -13.64 7.75 -1.36
N HIS A 16 -14.92 7.70 -1.02
CA HIS A 16 -15.75 6.53 -1.18
C HIS A 16 -16.96 6.87 -2.05
N THR A 17 -17.08 6.23 -3.21
CA THR A 17 -18.18 6.48 -4.14
C THR A 17 -19.22 5.36 -4.01
N LYS A 18 -20.15 5.52 -3.06
CA LYS A 18 -21.39 4.74 -3.08
C LYS A 18 -22.39 5.50 -3.95
N TYR A 19 -22.94 4.80 -4.94
CA TYR A 19 -23.79 5.34 -6.02
C TYR A 19 -24.60 6.60 -5.68
N PRO A 20 -24.67 7.60 -6.58
CA PRO A 20 -24.06 7.61 -7.93
C PRO A 20 -22.53 7.71 -7.90
N LYS A 21 -21.88 7.19 -8.94
CA LYS A 21 -20.41 7.24 -9.06
C LYS A 21 -20.00 8.68 -9.34
N GLU A 22 -19.57 9.41 -8.33
CA GLU A 22 -18.99 10.75 -8.52
C GLU A 22 -17.53 10.61 -8.97
N ILE A 23 -17.17 11.35 -10.01
CA ILE A 23 -15.78 11.45 -10.46
C ILE A 23 -15.04 12.37 -9.50
N VAL A 24 -13.87 11.96 -9.04
CA VAL A 24 -12.93 12.84 -8.35
C VAL A 24 -11.89 13.29 -9.36
N ASP A 25 -12.00 14.53 -9.81
CA ASP A 25 -10.99 15.15 -10.68
C ASP A 25 -10.00 15.97 -9.85
N VAL A 26 -8.71 15.69 -10.04
CA VAL A 26 -7.61 16.52 -9.54
C VAL A 26 -6.91 17.13 -10.75
N VAL A 27 -7.28 18.35 -11.10
CA VAL A 27 -6.70 19.07 -12.24
C VAL A 27 -5.48 19.86 -11.77
N LEU A 28 -4.33 19.60 -12.40
CA LEU A 28 -3.07 20.29 -12.15
C LEU A 28 -2.66 21.04 -13.42
N GLU A 29 -2.30 22.32 -13.29
CA GLU A 29 -1.72 23.09 -14.39
C GLU A 29 -0.29 22.62 -14.72
N GLY A 30 0.29 23.13 -15.81
CA GLY A 30 1.62 22.73 -16.27
C GLY A 30 2.70 22.83 -15.17
N GLY A 31 3.27 21.68 -14.79
CA GLY A 31 4.29 21.59 -13.73
C GLY A 31 3.76 21.42 -12.30
N GLY A 32 2.43 21.39 -12.11
CA GLY A 32 1.80 21.15 -10.81
C GLY A 32 2.04 19.74 -10.26
N ARG A 33 2.00 19.60 -8.93
CA ARG A 33 2.14 18.33 -8.21
C ARG A 33 1.05 18.20 -7.15
N ALA A 34 0.33 17.08 -7.15
CA ALA A 34 -0.50 16.67 -6.02
C ALA A 34 0.35 15.78 -5.09
N ALA A 35 0.16 15.92 -3.78
CA ALA A 35 0.88 15.13 -2.79
C ALA A 35 -0.04 14.72 -1.64
N LEU A 36 0.06 13.46 -1.21
CA LEU A 36 -0.45 13.01 0.08
C LEU A 36 0.71 13.08 1.07
N ARG A 37 0.58 13.88 2.14
CA ARG A 37 1.63 14.07 3.13
C ARG A 37 1.35 13.25 4.38
N ILE A 38 2.32 12.42 4.77
CA ILE A 38 2.34 11.73 6.05
C ILE A 38 3.26 12.54 6.98
N PRO A 39 2.75 13.13 8.08
CA PRO A 39 3.55 13.98 8.96
C PRO A 39 4.50 13.17 9.85
N GLY A 40 5.70 13.72 10.09
CA GLY A 40 6.58 13.31 11.19
C GLY A 40 7.35 12.00 11.00
N THR A 41 7.58 11.31 12.11
CA THR A 41 8.13 9.95 12.19
C THR A 41 6.99 8.92 12.21
N GLY A 42 7.28 7.69 11.79
CA GLY A 42 6.35 6.59 11.83
C GLY A 42 5.92 6.11 10.45
N THR A 43 4.75 5.49 10.39
CA THR A 43 4.27 4.77 9.22
C THR A 43 3.00 5.42 8.69
N GLY A 44 2.98 5.78 7.41
CA GLY A 44 1.76 6.13 6.71
C GLY A 44 1.47 5.15 5.59
N LYS A 45 0.18 4.94 5.32
CA LYS A 45 -0.29 3.99 4.32
C LYS A 45 -1.25 4.68 3.36
N LEU A 46 -1.10 4.39 2.07
CA LEU A 46 -2.16 4.54 1.08
C LEU A 46 -2.79 3.17 0.86
N LEU A 47 -4.11 3.08 1.01
CA LEU A 47 -4.83 1.82 0.96
C LEU A 47 -5.64 1.74 -0.33
N LEU A 48 -5.52 0.62 -1.05
CA LEU A 48 -6.53 0.17 -2.00
C LEU A 48 -7.53 -0.70 -1.23
N GLN A 49 -8.80 -0.33 -1.26
CA GLN A 49 -9.85 -1.04 -0.53
C GLN A 49 -10.96 -1.49 -1.47
N GLY A 50 -11.43 -2.72 -1.27
CA GLY A 50 -12.70 -3.21 -1.77
C GLY A 50 -13.76 -3.18 -0.67
N THR A 51 -14.86 -3.86 -0.92
CA THR A 51 -15.97 -4.01 0.03
C THR A 51 -16.31 -5.47 0.18
N ASP A 52 -16.45 -5.97 1.41
CA ASP A 52 -16.88 -7.33 1.67
C ASP A 52 -18.40 -7.52 1.44
N ASN A 53 -18.89 -8.76 1.56
CA ASN A 53 -20.30 -9.09 1.37
C ASN A 53 -21.25 -8.42 2.39
N ASN A 54 -20.70 -7.86 3.48
CA ASN A 54 -21.44 -7.17 4.53
C ASN A 54 -21.38 -5.63 4.38
N GLY A 55 -20.71 -5.12 3.34
CA GLY A 55 -20.55 -3.69 3.12
C GLY A 55 -19.36 -3.06 3.87
N ASN A 56 -18.51 -3.84 4.54
CA ASN A 56 -17.34 -3.33 5.25
C ASN A 56 -16.16 -3.11 4.29
N PRO A 57 -15.31 -2.10 4.52
CA PRO A 57 -14.11 -1.91 3.72
C PRO A 57 -13.10 -3.04 3.98
N LEU A 58 -12.62 -3.66 2.91
CA LEU A 58 -11.59 -4.70 2.94
C LEU A 58 -10.33 -4.18 2.25
N THR A 59 -9.20 -4.15 2.95
CA THR A 59 -7.92 -3.75 2.36
C THR A 59 -7.43 -4.81 1.37
N ILE A 60 -7.26 -4.42 0.11
CA ILE A 60 -6.74 -5.26 -0.98
C ILE A 60 -5.22 -5.15 -1.04
N ALA A 61 -4.72 -3.90 -1.02
CA ALA A 61 -3.32 -3.58 -1.13
C ALA A 61 -2.97 -2.34 -0.29
N THR A 62 -1.72 -2.23 0.15
CA THR A 62 -1.21 -1.01 0.78
C THR A 62 0.13 -0.60 0.16
N LEU A 63 0.27 0.70 -0.05
CA LEU A 63 1.57 1.34 -0.21
C LEU A 63 1.94 1.93 1.15
N GLU A 64 2.95 1.36 1.80
CA GLU A 64 3.37 1.72 3.15
C GLU A 64 4.71 2.45 3.09
N TRP A 65 4.74 3.68 3.61
CA TRP A 65 5.97 4.43 3.84
C TRP A 65 6.26 4.51 5.32
N THR A 66 7.47 4.11 5.73
CA THR A 66 7.95 4.25 7.10
C THR A 66 9.18 5.16 7.15
N SER A 67 9.10 6.23 7.92
CA SER A 67 10.23 7.11 8.23
C SER A 67 10.66 6.96 9.69
N ALA A 68 11.95 6.73 9.89
CA ALA A 68 12.55 6.72 11.22
C ALA A 68 12.86 8.13 11.75
N ASN A 69 12.99 9.12 10.85
CA ASN A 69 13.44 10.48 11.18
C ASN A 69 12.51 11.53 10.54
N GLY A 70 11.84 12.33 11.38
CA GLY A 70 10.99 13.41 10.92
C GLY A 70 11.79 14.45 10.13
N GLY A 71 11.25 14.95 9.02
CA GLY A 71 11.92 15.92 8.15
C GLY A 71 12.91 15.31 7.15
N SER A 72 13.04 13.98 7.08
CA SER A 72 13.84 13.28 6.08
C SER A 72 12.96 12.58 5.04
N ALA A 73 13.43 12.58 3.78
CA ALA A 73 12.87 11.76 2.70
C ALA A 73 13.42 10.32 2.71
N VAL A 74 14.32 9.98 3.65
CA VAL A 74 14.87 8.63 3.81
C VAL A 74 13.90 7.78 4.62
N GLY A 75 13.55 6.62 4.09
CA GLY A 75 12.63 5.69 4.70
C GLY A 75 12.52 4.40 3.89
N THR A 76 11.65 3.51 4.34
CA THR A 76 11.36 2.25 3.67
C THR A 76 9.99 2.35 3.02
N LEU A 77 9.91 2.00 1.74
CA LEU A 77 8.65 1.88 0.99
C LEU A 77 8.32 0.41 0.80
N LYS A 78 7.10 -0.01 1.14
CA LYS A 78 6.61 -1.37 0.90
C LYS A 78 5.33 -1.36 0.08
N ILE A 79 5.20 -2.37 -0.76
CA ILE A 79 3.93 -2.77 -1.36
C ILE A 79 3.50 -4.05 -0.65
N ASN A 80 2.34 -4.01 0.01
CA ASN A 80 1.75 -5.16 0.68
C ASN A 80 0.43 -5.56 -0.01
N MET A 81 0.14 -6.86 -0.05
CA MET A 81 -1.07 -7.44 -0.66
C MET A 81 -1.63 -8.52 0.27
N ASN A 82 -2.84 -9.02 0.00
CA ASN A 82 -3.40 -10.22 0.63
C ASN A 82 -3.32 -10.20 2.17
N ASN A 83 -4.03 -9.25 2.80
CA ASN A 83 -4.00 -8.99 4.24
C ASN A 83 -2.64 -8.45 4.76
N ASP A 84 -2.11 -7.43 4.07
CA ASP A 84 -0.90 -6.68 4.48
C ASP A 84 0.40 -7.53 4.50
N ALA A 85 0.43 -8.63 3.74
CA ALA A 85 1.66 -9.39 3.52
C ALA A 85 2.59 -8.61 2.59
N ALA A 86 3.83 -8.35 3.03
CA ALA A 86 4.81 -7.64 2.22
C ALA A 86 5.15 -8.40 0.94
N CYS A 87 5.14 -7.72 -0.20
CA CYS A 87 5.48 -8.29 -1.50
C CYS A 87 6.79 -7.70 -2.04
N ILE A 88 6.94 -6.39 -1.97
CA ILE A 88 8.13 -5.66 -2.44
C ILE A 88 8.49 -4.62 -1.38
N GLU A 89 9.79 -4.47 -1.13
CA GLU A 89 10.34 -3.47 -0.22
C GLU A 89 11.47 -2.72 -0.91
N LEU A 90 11.44 -1.38 -0.83
CA LEU A 90 12.57 -0.51 -1.13
C LEU A 90 13.12 0.01 0.20
N SER A 91 14.36 -0.37 0.51
CA SER A 91 14.99 0.02 1.78
C SER A 91 15.48 1.46 1.76
N THR A 92 15.89 1.96 2.91
CA THR A 92 16.50 3.28 3.08
C THR A 92 17.76 3.51 2.24
N ALA A 93 18.44 2.44 1.81
CA ALA A 93 19.61 2.47 0.94
C ALA A 93 19.26 2.32 -0.56
N GLY A 94 17.97 2.33 -0.92
CA GLY A 94 17.51 2.14 -2.29
C GLY A 94 17.57 0.69 -2.79
N MET A 95 17.75 -0.28 -1.90
CA MET A 95 17.76 -1.70 -2.27
C MET A 95 16.34 -2.21 -2.47
N VAL A 96 16.12 -2.97 -3.54
CA VAL A 96 14.84 -3.66 -3.78
C VAL A 96 14.92 -5.08 -3.23
N ALA A 97 13.96 -5.46 -2.39
CA ALA A 97 13.79 -6.82 -1.91
C ALA A 97 12.41 -7.37 -2.32
N LEU A 98 12.42 -8.55 -2.94
CA LEU A 98 11.20 -9.34 -3.14
C LEU A 98 10.91 -10.10 -1.84
N LYS A 99 9.77 -9.77 -1.22
CA LYS A 99 9.34 -10.35 0.05
C LYS A 99 8.39 -11.52 -0.24
N ASN A 100 8.41 -12.53 0.63
CA ASN A 100 7.52 -13.70 0.52
C ASN A 100 7.61 -14.47 -0.81
N VAL A 101 8.77 -14.46 -1.49
CA VAL A 101 9.01 -15.28 -2.69
C VAL A 101 8.89 -16.76 -2.34
N LYS A 102 7.99 -17.42 -3.06
CA LYS A 102 7.63 -18.83 -2.91
C LYS A 102 8.66 -19.75 -3.55
N THR A 103 8.78 -20.97 -3.04
CA THR A 103 9.59 -22.03 -3.65
C THR A 103 8.87 -22.67 -4.83
N LEU A 104 9.59 -23.44 -5.66
CA LEU A 104 8.98 -24.20 -6.77
C LEU A 104 7.81 -25.10 -6.32
N GLY A 105 7.93 -25.75 -5.16
CA GLY A 105 6.88 -26.61 -4.63
C GLY A 105 5.61 -25.87 -4.19
N GLU A 106 5.73 -24.57 -3.90
CA GLU A 106 4.62 -23.73 -3.44
C GLU A 106 3.87 -23.03 -4.59
N ILE A 107 4.41 -23.04 -5.82
CA ILE A 107 3.86 -22.31 -6.97
C ILE A 107 3.18 -23.21 -8.00
N SER A 108 2.70 -24.40 -7.60
CA SER A 108 1.97 -25.29 -8.49
C SER A 108 0.74 -24.60 -9.08
N GLY A 109 0.61 -24.61 -10.41
CA GLY A 109 -0.48 -23.94 -11.12
C GLY A 109 -0.39 -22.41 -11.16
N ALA A 110 0.74 -21.82 -10.73
CA ALA A 110 0.95 -20.38 -10.84
C ALA A 110 1.00 -19.94 -12.32
N PRO A 111 0.54 -18.72 -12.63
CA PRO A 111 0.63 -18.17 -13.98
C PRO A 111 2.07 -18.11 -14.51
N ALA A 112 2.23 -18.21 -15.83
CA ALA A 112 3.50 -17.97 -16.50
C ALA A 112 4.05 -16.57 -16.13
N GLY A 113 5.36 -16.47 -15.91
CA GLY A 113 5.97 -15.23 -15.43
C GLY A 113 6.03 -15.07 -13.91
N THR A 114 5.52 -16.03 -13.13
CA THR A 114 5.64 -16.01 -11.66
C THR A 114 7.10 -16.17 -11.22
N ILE A 115 7.56 -15.25 -10.36
CA ILE A 115 8.90 -15.33 -9.75
C ILE A 115 8.87 -16.29 -8.55
N TYR A 116 9.83 -17.20 -8.49
CA TYR A 116 10.02 -18.14 -7.38
C TYR A 116 11.51 -18.29 -7.03
N LYS A 117 11.79 -18.92 -5.89
CA LYS A 117 13.16 -19.31 -5.49
C LYS A 117 13.37 -20.80 -5.66
N ASP A 118 14.48 -21.19 -6.27
CA ASP A 118 14.89 -22.59 -6.35
C ASP A 118 15.53 -23.07 -5.03
N ALA A 119 15.94 -24.34 -4.99
CA ALA A 119 16.57 -24.94 -3.80
C ALA A 119 17.91 -24.29 -3.41
N SER A 120 18.53 -23.56 -4.34
CA SER A 120 19.78 -22.83 -4.14
C SER A 120 19.55 -21.35 -3.82
N ASN A 121 18.29 -20.94 -3.58
CA ASN A 121 17.87 -19.55 -3.33
C ASN A 121 18.12 -18.58 -4.49
N PHE A 122 18.24 -19.08 -5.73
CA PHE A 122 18.25 -18.21 -6.90
C PHE A 122 16.82 -17.91 -7.35
N LEU A 123 16.61 -16.67 -7.81
CA LEU A 123 15.35 -16.28 -8.42
C LEU A 123 15.22 -16.93 -9.80
N LYS A 124 14.04 -17.49 -10.05
CA LYS A 124 13.64 -18.13 -11.29
C LYS A 124 12.24 -17.63 -11.66
N ILE A 125 11.86 -17.86 -12.90
CA ILE A 125 10.56 -17.50 -13.45
C ILE A 125 9.95 -18.77 -14.04
N VAL A 126 8.66 -19.00 -13.79
CA VAL A 126 7.86 -20.06 -14.43
C VAL A 126 7.77 -19.83 -15.93
#